data_AF-A0A100XFB8-F1
#
_entry.id   AF-A0A100XFB8-F1
#
_cell.length_a   1.000
_cell.length_b   1.000
_cell.length_c   1.000
_cell.angle_alpha   90.00
_cell.angle_beta   90.00
_cell.angle_gamma   90.00
#
_symmetry.space_group_name_H-M   'P 1'
#
loop_
_entity.id
_entity.type
_entity.pdbx_description
1 polymer ?
#
loop_
_entity_poly.entity_id
_entity_poly.type
_entity_poly.pdbx_seq_one_letter_code
_entity_poly.pdbx_strand_id
1 'polypeptide(L)'
;MQLPQGLARFNRYVTNPIQRLWAGWAPLFGILEHVGRKSGRQYRTPLTVFPTADGVAILLTYGPDRDWLKNVMAAEQVRMRRHGKTLTLTDPQVMSRDEAAKSVVGPARRVFARLPFEQAVLLRRVS
;
A
#
# COMPACT_ATOMS: atom_id res chain seq x y z
N MET A 1 0.80 -30.79 -9.85
CA MET A 1 1.81 -29.76 -9.52
C MET A 1 1.23 -28.86 -8.44
N GLN A 2 1.79 -28.88 -7.23
CA GLN A 2 1.23 -28.23 -6.04
C GLN A 2 1.99 -26.93 -5.75
N LEU A 3 1.29 -25.80 -5.73
CA LEU A 3 1.86 -24.51 -5.32
C LEU A 3 2.20 -24.54 -3.80
N PRO A 4 3.31 -23.93 -3.36
CA PRO A 4 3.74 -23.98 -1.96
C PRO A 4 2.70 -23.38 -1.01
N GLN A 5 2.35 -24.11 0.06
CA GLN A 5 1.31 -23.75 1.03
C GLN A 5 1.51 -22.38 1.71
N GLY A 6 2.74 -21.86 1.74
CA GLY A 6 3.05 -20.51 2.25
C GLY A 6 2.46 -19.37 1.41
N LEU A 7 2.38 -19.53 0.08
CA LEU A 7 1.76 -18.55 -0.82
C LEU A 7 0.23 -18.62 -0.78
N ALA A 8 -0.33 -19.81 -0.58
CA ALA A 8 -1.77 -20.01 -0.46
C ALA A 8 -2.36 -19.35 0.79
N ARG A 9 -1.60 -19.32 1.91
CA ARG A 9 -2.02 -18.63 3.15
C ARG A 9 -1.93 -17.11 3.06
N PHE A 10 -0.97 -16.60 2.29
CA PHE A 10 -0.87 -15.18 1.95
C PHE A 10 -2.08 -14.71 1.14
N ASN A 11 -2.52 -15.53 0.17
CA ASN A 11 -3.63 -15.22 -0.74
C ASN A 11 -5.02 -15.26 -0.05
N ARG A 12 -5.27 -16.17 0.90
CA ARG A 12 -6.61 -16.31 1.51
C ARG A 12 -7.01 -15.12 2.40
N TYR A 13 -6.05 -14.40 2.99
CA TYR A 13 -6.33 -13.32 3.93
C TYR A 13 -6.05 -11.93 3.34
N VAL A 14 -5.05 -11.78 2.46
CA VAL A 14 -4.84 -10.52 1.72
C VAL A 14 -5.96 -10.36 0.70
N THR A 15 -6.30 -11.41 -0.03
CA THR A 15 -7.09 -11.29 -1.26
C THR A 15 -8.60 -11.33 -0.99
N ASN A 16 -9.11 -12.00 0.07
CA ASN A 16 -10.57 -12.02 0.36
C ASN A 16 -11.18 -10.67 0.80
N PRO A 17 -10.55 -9.90 1.73
CA PRO A 17 -11.03 -8.56 2.08
C PRO A 17 -10.81 -7.58 0.93
N ILE A 18 -9.72 -7.76 0.18
CA ILE A 18 -9.43 -7.01 -1.04
C ILE A 18 -10.54 -7.29 -2.05
N GLN A 19 -10.83 -8.54 -2.43
CA GLN A 19 -11.83 -8.98 -3.41
C GLN A 19 -13.24 -8.42 -3.17
N ARG A 20 -13.68 -8.24 -1.91
CA ARG A 20 -14.98 -7.57 -1.61
C ARG A 20 -15.00 -6.09 -1.99
N LEU A 21 -13.86 -5.41 -2.05
CA LEU A 21 -13.73 -4.04 -2.57
C LEU A 21 -13.70 -3.99 -4.12
N TRP A 22 -13.54 -5.11 -4.81
CA TRP A 22 -13.39 -5.21 -6.27
C TRP A 22 -14.65 -5.59 -7.03
N ALA A 23 -15.78 -5.81 -6.36
CA ALA A 23 -17.04 -6.08 -7.06
C ALA A 23 -17.52 -4.81 -7.81
N GLY A 24 -16.89 -4.51 -8.94
CA GLY A 24 -17.26 -3.45 -9.87
C GLY A 24 -16.09 -2.80 -10.64
N TRP A 25 -15.15 -2.14 -9.97
CA TRP A 25 -14.26 -1.14 -10.60
C TRP A 25 -13.23 -0.64 -9.57
N ALA A 26 -11.93 -1.00 -9.58
CA ALA A 26 -11.03 -0.59 -8.48
C ALA A 26 -10.03 0.52 -8.86
N PRO A 27 -10.41 1.80 -8.81
CA PRO A 27 -9.52 2.94 -9.02
C PRO A 27 -8.44 3.08 -7.93
N LEU A 28 -8.48 2.28 -6.88
CA LEU A 28 -7.58 2.36 -5.72
C LEU A 28 -6.45 1.32 -5.77
N PHE A 29 -6.15 0.68 -6.91
CA PHE A 29 -5.06 -0.29 -6.98
C PHE A 29 -3.75 0.30 -7.50
N GLY A 30 -2.63 -0.11 -6.90
CA GLY A 30 -1.29 0.23 -7.38
C GLY A 30 -0.29 -0.89 -7.08
N ILE A 31 0.78 -0.94 -7.87
CA ILE A 31 1.92 -1.84 -7.66
C ILE A 31 3.08 -0.99 -7.15
N LEU A 32 3.50 -1.26 -5.92
CA LEU A 32 4.70 -0.66 -5.33
C LEU A 32 5.94 -1.45 -5.76
N GLU A 33 6.89 -0.77 -6.38
CA GLU A 33 8.22 -1.27 -6.71
C GLU A 33 9.21 -0.79 -5.64
N HIS A 34 9.85 -1.72 -4.95
CA HIS A 34 10.84 -1.44 -3.89
C HIS A 34 12.02 -2.41 -3.97
N VAL A 35 13.11 -2.07 -3.27
CA VAL A 35 14.32 -2.89 -3.21
C VAL A 35 14.47 -3.46 -1.80
N GLY A 36 14.79 -4.75 -1.70
CA GLY A 36 15.08 -5.40 -0.44
C GLY A 36 16.28 -4.77 0.25
N ARG A 37 16.09 -4.13 1.40
CA ARG A 37 17.18 -3.47 2.15
C ARG A 37 18.34 -4.38 2.54
N LYS A 38 18.11 -5.70 2.62
CA LYS A 38 19.13 -6.72 2.92
C LYS A 38 19.63 -7.45 1.67
N SER A 39 18.75 -7.71 0.71
CA SER A 39 19.05 -8.56 -0.45
C SER A 39 19.40 -7.80 -1.73
N GLY A 40 19.15 -6.49 -1.79
CA GLY A 40 19.27 -5.68 -3.00
C GLY A 40 18.29 -6.08 -4.12
N ARG A 41 17.42 -7.06 -3.89
CA ARG A 41 16.51 -7.58 -4.92
C ARG A 41 15.33 -6.64 -5.13
N GLN A 42 14.91 -6.48 -6.39
CA GLN A 42 13.69 -5.75 -6.72
C GLN A 42 12.45 -6.59 -6.41
N TYR A 43 11.47 -5.97 -5.76
CA TYR A 43 10.19 -6.54 -5.41
C TYR A 43 9.05 -5.69 -5.93
N ARG A 44 7.92 -6.34 -6.19
CA ARG A 44 6.66 -5.71 -6.62
C ARG A 44 5.56 -6.16 -5.68
N THR A 45 4.91 -5.21 -5.02
CA THR A 45 3.86 -5.49 -4.04
C THR A 45 2.56 -4.81 -4.48
N PRO A 46 1.50 -5.58 -4.81
CA PRO A 46 0.19 -5.02 -5.08
C PRO A 46 -0.44 -4.49 -3.78
N LEU A 47 -0.94 -3.26 -3.81
CA LEU A 47 -1.48 -2.56 -2.65
C LEU A 47 -2.77 -1.81 -3.02
N THR A 48 -3.64 -1.63 -2.02
CA THR A 48 -4.74 -0.65 -2.09
C THR A 48 -4.18 0.71 -1.68
N VAL A 49 -4.30 1.68 -2.59
CA VAL A 49 -3.66 2.99 -2.55
C VAL A 49 -4.75 4.06 -2.59
N PHE A 50 -4.74 4.91 -1.58
CA PHE A 50 -5.66 6.03 -1.43
C PHE A 50 -4.93 7.33 -1.81
N PRO A 51 -5.52 8.19 -2.65
CA PRO A 51 -4.88 9.45 -3.01
C PRO A 51 -4.88 10.41 -1.82
N THR A 52 -3.76 11.11 -1.63
CA THR A 52 -3.68 12.31 -0.76
C THR A 52 -3.48 13.55 -1.63
N ALA A 53 -3.48 14.74 -1.01
CA ALA A 53 -3.22 15.99 -1.73
C ALA A 53 -1.82 16.03 -2.37
N ASP A 54 -0.83 15.40 -1.73
CA ASP A 54 0.58 15.49 -2.05
C ASP A 54 1.23 14.12 -2.32
N GLY A 55 0.46 13.04 -2.42
CA GLY A 55 0.98 11.69 -2.56
C GLY A 55 -0.06 10.60 -2.41
N VAL A 56 0.24 9.61 -1.57
CA VAL A 56 -0.61 8.43 -1.36
C VAL A 56 -0.62 7.98 0.11
N ALA A 57 -1.72 7.34 0.50
CA ALA A 57 -1.86 6.62 1.77
C ALA A 57 -2.16 5.14 1.52
N ILE A 58 -1.53 4.27 2.30
CA ILE A 58 -1.65 2.81 2.19
C ILE A 58 -1.97 2.24 3.57
N LEU A 59 -3.07 1.49 3.68
CA LEU A 59 -3.47 0.85 4.94
C LEU A 59 -2.57 -0.36 5.24
N LEU A 60 -2.14 -0.45 6.49
CA LEU A 60 -1.34 -1.56 6.99
C LEU A 60 -2.26 -2.66 7.50
N THR A 61 -2.70 -3.54 6.60
CA THR A 61 -3.69 -4.60 6.93
C THR A 61 -3.19 -5.69 7.89
N TYR A 62 -1.90 -5.73 8.18
CA TYR A 62 -1.17 -6.70 9.03
C TYR A 62 0.03 -5.96 9.61
N GLY A 63 -0.24 -5.00 10.51
CA GLY A 63 0.76 -4.27 11.28
C GLY A 63 1.92 -3.62 10.49
N PRO A 64 2.87 -2.98 11.21
CA PRO A 64 4.05 -2.37 10.59
C PRO A 64 5.17 -3.39 10.30
N ASP A 65 5.07 -4.63 10.78
CA ASP A 65 6.14 -5.63 10.66
C ASP A 65 6.20 -6.33 9.28
N ARG A 66 6.18 -5.54 8.20
CA ARG A 66 6.17 -6.05 6.82
C ARG A 66 7.47 -5.76 6.12
N ASP A 67 8.02 -6.76 5.42
CA ASP A 67 9.27 -6.59 4.68
C ASP A 67 9.19 -5.47 3.64
N TRP A 68 8.07 -5.34 2.92
CA TRP A 68 7.90 -4.23 1.97
C TRP A 68 7.90 -2.87 2.67
N LEU A 69 7.29 -2.75 3.86
CA LEU A 69 7.26 -1.49 4.60
C LEU A 69 8.66 -1.17 5.12
N LYS A 70 9.36 -2.15 5.71
CA LYS A 70 10.75 -1.99 6.15
C LYS A 70 11.68 -1.58 5.01
N ASN A 71 11.47 -2.12 3.80
CA ASN A 71 12.23 -1.75 2.62
C ASN A 71 11.94 -0.31 2.18
N VAL A 72 10.68 0.09 2.16
CA VAL A 72 10.25 1.46 1.85
C VAL A 72 10.81 2.45 2.87
N MET A 73 10.70 2.16 4.17
CA MET A 73 11.22 3.01 5.24
C MET A 73 12.75 3.17 5.19
N ALA A 74 13.46 2.20 4.62
CA ALA A 74 14.91 2.24 4.45
C ALA A 74 15.35 2.86 3.11
N ALA A 75 14.42 3.15 2.20
CA ALA A 75 14.72 3.72 0.90
C ALA A 75 14.46 5.23 0.91
N GLU A 76 15.34 5.99 0.26
CA GLU A 76 15.09 7.42 0.04
C GLU A 76 13.85 7.65 -0.84
N GLN A 77 13.68 6.78 -1.85
CA GLN A 77 12.57 6.86 -2.80
C GLN A 77 12.14 5.46 -3.25
N VAL A 78 10.86 5.33 -3.57
CA VAL A 78 10.25 4.13 -4.17
C VAL A 78 9.36 4.51 -5.35
N ARG A 79 9.04 3.55 -6.21
CA ARG A 79 8.15 3.80 -7.36
C ARG A 79 6.84 3.09 -7.18
N MET A 80 5.77 3.69 -7.70
CA MET A 80 4.45 3.07 -7.75
C MET A 80 3.89 3.16 -9.16
N ARG A 81 3.45 2.02 -9.69
CA ARG A 81 2.65 1.96 -10.91
C ARG A 81 1.17 2.00 -10.56
N ARG A 82 0.45 2.98 -11.10
CA ARG A 82 -0.98 3.20 -10.83
C ARG A 82 -1.64 3.84 -12.06
N HIS A 83 -2.76 3.30 -12.55
CA HIS A 83 -3.46 3.84 -13.75
C HIS A 83 -2.54 4.05 -14.96
N GLY A 84 -1.63 3.10 -15.23
CA GLY A 84 -0.65 3.20 -16.32
C GLY A 84 0.48 4.23 -16.09
N LYS A 85 0.43 5.00 -15.01
CA LYS A 85 1.44 6.02 -14.66
C LYS A 85 2.42 5.49 -13.62
N THR A 86 3.64 6.02 -13.65
CA THR A 86 4.64 5.82 -12.59
C THR A 86 4.66 7.05 -11.71
N LEU A 87 4.56 6.84 -10.40
CA LEU A 87 4.73 7.85 -9.37
C LEU A 87 6.02 7.53 -8.62
N THR A 88 6.88 8.53 -8.46
CA THR A 88 8.00 8.43 -7.52
C THR A 88 7.54 8.96 -6.17
N LEU A 89 7.78 8.18 -5.12
CA LEU A 89 7.29 8.41 -3.77
C LEU A 89 8.47 8.47 -2.78
N THR A 90 8.37 9.32 -1.78
CA THR A 90 9.39 9.54 -0.74
C THR A 90 8.73 9.83 0.61
N ASP A 91 9.53 10.09 1.64
CA ASP A 91 9.11 10.50 2.99
C ASP A 91 8.03 9.57 3.57
N PRO A 92 8.34 8.27 3.79
CA PRO A 92 7.36 7.33 4.30
C PRO A 92 7.10 7.58 5.79
N GLN A 93 5.84 7.84 6.14
CA GLN A 93 5.42 8.15 7.51
C GLN A 93 4.33 7.18 7.98
N VAL A 94 4.64 6.38 9.00
CA VAL A 94 3.66 5.48 9.63
C VAL A 94 2.92 6.23 10.72
N MET A 95 1.59 6.21 10.66
CA MET A 95 0.73 6.91 11.61
C MET A 95 -0.59 6.15 11.82
N SER A 96 -1.40 6.63 12.76
CA SER A 96 -2.74 6.10 12.95
C SER A 96 -3.60 6.30 11.70
N ARG A 97 -4.54 5.39 11.45
CA ARG A 97 -5.50 5.51 10.34
C ARG A 97 -6.28 6.81 10.44
N ASP A 98 -6.68 7.21 11.64
CA ASP A 98 -7.51 8.40 11.84
C ASP A 98 -6.74 9.69 11.53
N GLU A 99 -5.44 9.72 11.81
CA GLU A 99 -4.56 10.79 11.39
C GLU A 99 -4.34 10.78 9.87
N ALA A 100 -4.00 9.63 9.30
CA ALA A 100 -3.84 9.46 7.85
C ALA A 100 -5.11 9.84 7.07
N ALA A 101 -6.30 9.58 7.63
CA ALA A 101 -7.59 9.91 7.02
C ALA A 101 -7.81 11.43 6.84
N LYS A 102 -7.04 12.27 7.53
CA LYS A 102 -7.07 13.73 7.33
C LYS A 102 -6.41 14.14 6.01
N SER A 103 -5.46 13.34 5.53
CA SER A 103 -4.71 13.61 4.29
C SER A 103 -5.34 12.98 3.05
N VAL A 104 -6.20 11.96 3.21
CA VAL A 104 -6.87 11.29 2.08
C VAL A 104 -7.93 12.20 1.47
N VAL A 105 -7.92 12.33 0.15
CA VAL A 105 -8.82 13.24 -0.60
C VAL A 105 -9.96 12.51 -1.32
N GLY A 106 -11.01 13.28 -1.64
CA GLY A 106 -12.14 12.81 -2.43
C GLY A 106 -13.02 11.77 -1.73
N PRO A 107 -13.85 11.03 -2.49
CA PRO A 107 -14.79 10.05 -1.91
C PRO A 107 -14.09 8.90 -1.18
N ALA A 108 -12.82 8.62 -1.52
CA ALA A 108 -12.02 7.56 -0.93
C ALA A 108 -11.76 7.78 0.58
N ARG A 109 -11.77 9.04 1.07
CA ARG A 109 -11.59 9.37 2.49
C ARG A 109 -12.60 8.66 3.39
N ARG A 110 -13.88 8.65 2.97
CA ARG A 110 -14.99 8.04 3.71
C ARG A 110 -14.86 6.52 3.80
N VAL A 111 -14.26 5.89 2.79
CA VAL A 111 -13.98 4.46 2.78
C VAL A 111 -12.78 4.18 3.69
N PHE A 112 -11.69 4.94 3.50
CA PHE A 112 -10.47 4.82 4.29
C PHE A 112 -10.73 4.90 5.80
N ALA A 113 -11.48 5.92 6.25
CA ALA A 113 -11.81 6.15 7.66
C ALA A 113 -12.78 5.13 8.27
N ARG A 114 -13.30 4.17 7.50
CA ARG A 114 -14.19 3.10 7.99
C ARG A 114 -13.57 1.72 7.94
N LEU A 115 -12.39 1.58 7.33
CA LEU A 115 -11.72 0.28 7.24
C LEU A 115 -11.13 -0.12 8.60
N PRO A 116 -11.19 -1.40 8.99
CA PRO A 116 -10.90 -1.87 10.35
C PRO A 116 -9.39 -2.00 10.64
N PHE A 117 -8.55 -1.16 10.01
CA PHE A 117 -7.10 -1.20 10.15
C PHE A 117 -6.62 0.01 10.94
N GLU A 118 -5.74 -0.19 11.92
CA GLU A 118 -5.38 0.87 12.85
C GLU A 118 -4.29 1.81 12.33
N GLN A 119 -3.45 1.34 11.41
CA GLN A 119 -2.29 2.07 10.94
C GLN A 119 -2.29 2.21 9.42
N ALA A 120 -1.66 3.29 8.97
CA ALA A 120 -1.39 3.56 7.58
C ALA A 120 0.04 4.10 7.41
N VAL A 121 0.56 3.98 6.20
CA VAL A 121 1.75 4.70 5.77
C VAL A 121 1.35 5.74 4.73
N LEU A 122 1.81 6.98 4.94
CA LEU A 122 1.76 8.05 3.95
C LEU A 122 3.08 8.10 3.20
N LEU A 123 3.03 8.36 1.91
CA LEU A 123 4.19 8.72 1.11
C LEU A 123 3.88 9.94 0.27
N ARG A 124 4.87 10.81 0.11
CA ARG A 124 4.77 12.03 -0.69
C ARG A 124 5.25 11.79 -2.10
N ARG A 125 4.63 12.41 -3.09
CA ARG A 125 5.10 12.39 -4.47
C ARG A 125 6.29 13.33 -4.60
N VAL A 126 7.34 12.85 -5.27
CA VAL A 126 8.44 13.72 -5.70
C VAL A 126 7.92 14.60 -6.85
N SER A 127 7.94 15.91 -6.64
CA SER A 127 7.61 16.95 -7.63
C SER A 127 8.65 17.02 -8.75
#